data_AF-A0A958H5W3-F1
#
_entry.id   AF-A0A958H5W3-F1
#
_cell.length_a   1.000
_cell.length_b   1.000
_cell.length_c   1.000
_cell.angle_alpha   90.00
_cell.angle_beta   90.00
_cell.angle_gamma   90.00
#
_symmetry.space_group_name_H-M   'P 1'
#
loop_
_entity.id
_entity.type
_entity.pdbx_description
1 polymer ?
#
loop_
_entity_poly.entity_id
_entity_poly.type
_entity_poly.pdbx_seq_one_letter_code
_entity_poly.pdbx_strand_id
1 'polypeptide(L)'
;MPTNGSQAGSKKEFQYRTQFPPDFDDEGESSGYVGFEHIVGTLIWASSQASLNLFEASNTVEAVTLERHFTVNSAPDNWQPPVDIWAQISFSWPVENSTLSLYGDEALCDLYHSETTHCRHQPLTANIVTELEIVYMFSERLVSHLDSDEGIEKTAR
;
A
#
# COMPACT_ATOMS: atom_id res chain seq x y z
N MET A 1 24.79 42.61 17.40
CA MET A 1 25.02 42.22 15.99
C MET A 1 26.34 41.47 15.95
N PRO A 2 26.37 40.22 15.47
CA PRO A 2 26.00 39.82 14.11
C PRO A 2 24.89 38.76 14.04
N THR A 3 24.36 38.59 12.83
CA THR A 3 23.29 37.70 12.37
C THR A 3 23.85 36.46 11.65
N ASN A 4 22.93 35.52 11.38
CA ASN A 4 22.94 34.49 10.33
C ASN A 4 23.45 33.08 10.65
N GLY A 5 22.56 32.13 10.33
CA GLY A 5 22.86 30.72 10.20
C GLY A 5 21.64 29.78 10.28
N SER A 6 20.44 30.19 9.84
CA SER A 6 19.34 29.23 9.64
C SER A 6 19.70 28.36 8.43
N GLN A 7 20.17 27.14 8.69
CA GLN A 7 20.34 26.13 7.66
C GLN A 7 18.96 25.73 7.14
N ALA A 8 18.72 26.07 5.88
CA ALA A 8 17.59 25.58 5.12
C ALA A 8 17.66 24.04 5.09
N GLY A 9 16.66 23.41 5.70
CA GLY A 9 16.46 21.97 5.60
C GLY A 9 16.32 21.60 4.12
N SER A 10 17.28 20.84 3.63
CA SER A 10 17.20 20.18 2.33
C SER A 10 15.96 19.27 2.33
N LYS A 11 14.90 19.71 1.65
CA LYS A 11 13.77 18.85 1.29
C LYS A 11 14.34 17.80 0.34
N LYS A 12 14.56 16.58 0.87
CA LYS A 12 14.80 15.41 0.04
C LYS A 12 13.52 15.15 -0.76
N GLU A 13 13.52 15.61 -1.99
CA GLU A 13 12.54 15.27 -3.01
C GLU A 13 12.71 13.77 -3.30
N PHE A 14 11.86 12.93 -2.71
CA PHE A 14 11.81 11.50 -3.03
C PHE A 14 11.13 11.37 -4.40
N GLN A 15 11.91 11.55 -5.47
CA GLN A 15 11.49 11.19 -6.81
C GLN A 15 11.41 9.66 -6.89
N TYR A 16 10.20 9.10 -6.78
CA TYR A 16 9.94 7.73 -7.20
C TYR A 16 10.16 7.67 -8.72
N ARG A 17 11.35 7.23 -9.12
CA ARG A 17 11.71 7.06 -10.52
C ARG A 17 10.82 5.98 -11.11
N THR A 18 9.92 6.38 -12.00
CA THR A 18 8.91 5.58 -12.70
C THR A 18 9.53 4.62 -13.72
N GLN A 19 10.29 3.64 -13.24
CA GLN A 19 10.73 2.51 -14.07
C GLN A 19 10.49 1.22 -13.31
N PHE A 20 9.29 0.64 -13.47
CA PHE A 20 9.11 -0.80 -13.36
C PHE A 20 8.71 -1.34 -14.75
N PRO A 21 9.45 -2.32 -15.32
CA PRO A 21 9.42 -2.72 -16.72
C PRO A 21 8.32 -3.74 -17.05
N PRO A 22 8.05 -3.95 -18.36
CA PRO A 22 7.01 -4.87 -18.86
C PRO A 22 7.32 -6.36 -18.72
N ASP A 23 8.53 -6.75 -18.31
CA ASP A 23 8.94 -8.15 -18.15
C ASP A 23 9.75 -8.28 -16.84
N PHE A 24 9.12 -8.75 -15.77
CA PHE A 24 9.82 -9.28 -14.60
C PHE A 24 9.65 -10.80 -14.66
N ASP A 25 10.61 -11.48 -15.28
CA ASP A 25 10.71 -12.93 -15.27
C ASP A 25 11.00 -13.39 -13.84
N ASP A 26 9.96 -13.92 -13.19
CA ASP A 26 10.03 -14.63 -11.92
C ASP A 26 10.72 -15.99 -12.17
N GLU A 27 12.05 -15.99 -12.32
CA GLU A 27 12.87 -17.22 -12.38
C GLU A 27 13.13 -17.82 -10.98
N GLY A 28 12.20 -17.62 -10.03
CA GLY A 28 12.10 -18.43 -8.82
C GLY A 28 10.96 -19.42 -9.00
N GLU A 29 11.07 -20.62 -8.42
CA GLU A 29 9.97 -21.58 -8.32
C GLU A 29 8.82 -20.97 -7.49
N SER A 30 8.07 -20.10 -8.14
CA SER A 30 6.97 -19.34 -7.57
C SER A 30 5.77 -20.27 -7.49
N SER A 31 5.20 -20.34 -6.30
CA SER A 31 4.02 -21.15 -5.96
C SER A 31 2.75 -20.79 -6.77
N GLY A 32 2.85 -19.93 -7.78
CA GLY A 32 1.75 -19.39 -8.57
C GLY A 32 1.01 -18.24 -7.86
N TYR A 33 1.39 -17.90 -6.63
CA TYR A 33 0.75 -16.89 -5.80
C TYR A 33 1.45 -15.52 -5.91
N VAL A 34 0.62 -14.47 -5.91
CA VAL A 34 1.08 -13.07 -5.98
C VAL A 34 1.63 -12.63 -4.63
N GLY A 35 2.89 -12.18 -4.60
CA GLY A 35 3.52 -11.65 -3.38
C GLY A 35 3.21 -10.18 -3.08
N PHE A 36 3.50 -9.75 -1.84
CA PHE A 36 3.30 -8.37 -1.38
C PHE A 36 3.91 -7.32 -2.32
N GLU A 37 5.16 -7.51 -2.75
CA GLU A 37 5.85 -6.52 -3.59
C GLU A 37 5.21 -6.40 -4.97
N HIS A 38 4.61 -7.48 -5.47
CA HIS A 38 3.86 -7.44 -6.72
C HIS A 38 2.65 -6.53 -6.57
N ILE A 39 1.88 -6.66 -5.49
CA ILE A 39 0.72 -5.80 -5.23
C ILE A 39 1.12 -4.34 -5.09
N VAL A 40 2.20 -4.04 -4.34
CA VAL A 40 2.74 -2.68 -4.23
C VAL A 40 3.13 -2.14 -5.61
N GLY A 41 3.84 -2.92 -6.41
CA GLY A 41 4.23 -2.56 -7.78
C GLY A 41 3.02 -2.28 -8.67
N THR A 42 2.01 -3.15 -8.63
CA THR A 42 0.75 -2.99 -9.38
C THR A 42 0.01 -1.74 -8.96
N LEU A 43 -0.06 -1.43 -7.65
CA LEU A 43 -0.71 -0.22 -7.14
C LEU A 43 0.02 1.05 -7.60
N ILE A 44 1.36 1.07 -7.54
CA ILE A 44 2.16 2.20 -8.00
C ILE A 44 1.96 2.41 -9.50
N TRP A 45 2.02 1.32 -10.28
CA TRP A 45 1.81 1.37 -11.72
C TRP A 45 0.41 1.84 -12.08
N ALA A 46 -0.63 1.27 -11.47
CA ALA A 46 -2.03 1.64 -11.71
C ALA A 46 -2.29 3.11 -11.35
N SER A 47 -1.71 3.60 -10.24
CA SER A 47 -1.79 5.01 -9.86
C SER A 47 -1.17 5.92 -10.91
N SER A 48 -0.01 5.55 -11.45
CA SER A 48 0.62 6.29 -12.55
C SER A 48 -0.24 6.30 -13.81
N GLN A 49 -0.87 5.17 -14.17
CA GLN A 49 -1.81 5.11 -15.30
C GLN A 49 -3.07 5.96 -15.08
N ALA A 50 -3.46 6.15 -13.83
CA ALA A 50 -4.60 6.99 -13.44
C ALA A 50 -4.26 8.49 -13.29
N SER A 51 -3.03 8.90 -13.66
CA SER A 51 -2.54 10.28 -13.49
C SER A 51 -2.58 10.76 -12.03
N LEU A 52 -2.25 9.86 -11.10
CA LEU A 52 -2.06 10.15 -9.69
C LEU A 52 -0.57 10.24 -9.37
N ASN A 53 -0.19 11.35 -8.75
CA ASN A 53 1.12 11.56 -8.18
C ASN A 53 1.14 11.01 -6.76
N LEU A 54 2.01 10.02 -6.53
CA LEU A 54 2.19 9.39 -5.24
C LEU A 54 3.23 10.13 -4.41
N PHE A 55 2.93 10.36 -3.13
CA PHE A 55 3.83 10.95 -2.16
C PHE A 55 3.68 10.26 -0.80
N GLU A 56 4.71 10.36 0.05
CA GLU A 56 4.70 9.80 1.41
C GLU A 56 4.30 8.31 1.48
N ALA A 57 4.99 7.45 0.74
CA ALA A 57 4.78 6.00 0.86
C ALA A 57 5.51 5.43 2.08
N SER A 58 4.86 4.52 2.79
CA SER A 58 5.42 3.75 3.90
C SER A 58 5.11 2.26 3.75
N ASN A 59 6.07 1.45 4.15
CA ASN A 59 5.94 0.00 4.27
C ASN A 59 6.50 -0.37 5.64
N THR A 60 5.65 -0.96 6.48
CA THR A 60 6.02 -1.38 7.84
C THR A 60 5.71 -2.86 8.02
N VAL A 61 6.44 -3.48 8.95
CA VAL A 61 6.16 -4.85 9.38
C VAL A 61 5.92 -4.81 10.88
N GLU A 62 4.78 -5.32 11.32
CA GLU A 62 4.49 -5.44 12.73
C GLU A 62 5.31 -6.58 13.34
N ALA A 63 6.12 -6.28 14.35
CA ALA A 63 7.11 -7.23 14.86
C ALA A 63 6.52 -8.48 15.55
N VAL A 64 5.26 -8.42 15.99
CA VAL A 64 4.61 -9.52 16.73
C VAL A 64 3.85 -10.43 15.78
N THR A 65 3.00 -9.86 14.92
CA THR A 65 2.15 -10.59 13.97
C THR A 65 2.87 -10.91 12.67
N LEU A 66 3.97 -10.20 12.38
CA LEU A 66 4.66 -10.19 11.08
C LEU A 66 3.77 -9.73 9.93
N GLU A 67 2.65 -9.07 10.25
CA GLU A 67 1.78 -8.44 9.27
C GLU A 67 2.51 -7.27 8.62
N ARG A 68 2.41 -7.17 7.30
CA ARG A 68 2.99 -6.07 6.54
C ARG A 68 1.89 -5.05 6.24
N HIS A 69 2.19 -3.78 6.39
CA HIS A 69 1.28 -2.70 6.05
C HIS A 69 1.93 -1.81 4.99
N PHE A 70 1.15 -1.49 3.97
CA PHE A 70 1.52 -0.49 2.97
C PHE A 70 0.56 0.69 3.07
N THR A 71 1.12 1.89 3.03
CA THR A 71 0.35 3.13 2.94
C THR A 71 1.01 4.06 1.93
N VAL A 72 0.23 4.75 1.11
CA VAL A 72 0.71 5.80 0.22
C VAL A 72 -0.31 6.90 0.08
N ASN A 73 0.14 8.15 0.08
CA ASN A 73 -0.72 9.29 -0.22
C ASN A 73 -0.64 9.60 -1.71
N SER A 74 -1.75 10.07 -2.28
CA SER A 74 -1.87 10.34 -3.70
C SER A 74 -2.73 11.57 -3.99
N ALA A 75 -2.36 12.29 -5.02
CA ALA A 75 -3.10 13.45 -5.53
C ALA A 75 -3.03 13.44 -7.07
N PRO A 76 -4.03 13.99 -7.79
CA PRO A 76 -3.91 14.26 -9.21
C PRO A 76 -2.58 14.93 -9.61
N ASP A 77 -1.97 14.49 -10.70
CA ASP A 77 -0.64 14.94 -11.18
C ASP A 77 -0.49 16.46 -11.35
N ASN A 78 -1.60 17.15 -11.56
CA ASN A 78 -1.66 18.60 -11.76
C ASN A 78 -1.86 19.41 -10.47
N TRP A 79 -1.95 18.77 -9.30
CA TRP A 79 -2.06 19.49 -8.03
C TRP A 79 -0.72 19.88 -7.44
N GLN A 80 -0.55 21.18 -7.24
CA GLN A 80 0.63 21.75 -6.59
C GLN A 80 0.38 21.89 -5.08
N PRO A 81 1.39 21.63 -4.24
CA PRO A 81 1.29 21.88 -2.80
C PRO A 81 1.01 23.37 -2.49
N PRO A 82 0.22 23.68 -1.44
CA PRO A 82 -0.47 22.75 -0.56
C PRO A 82 -1.65 22.08 -1.25
N VAL A 83 -1.77 20.76 -1.09
CA VAL A 83 -2.83 19.98 -1.73
C VAL A 83 -4.10 20.07 -0.88
N ASP A 84 -5.21 20.50 -1.47
CA ASP A 84 -6.50 20.65 -0.77
C ASP A 84 -7.29 19.34 -0.65
N ILE A 85 -6.99 18.35 -1.50
CA ILE A 85 -7.60 17.03 -1.45
C ILE A 85 -6.54 15.97 -1.78
N TRP A 86 -6.46 14.92 -1.00
CA TRP A 86 -5.60 13.78 -1.34
C TRP A 86 -6.28 12.50 -0.90
N ALA A 87 -5.87 11.38 -1.48
CA ALA A 87 -6.31 10.07 -1.05
C ALA A 87 -5.15 9.34 -0.38
N GLN A 88 -5.39 8.79 0.80
CA GLN A 88 -4.52 7.78 1.40
C GLN A 88 -5.01 6.41 0.94
N ILE A 89 -4.12 5.63 0.35
CA ILE A 89 -4.36 4.27 -0.09
C ILE A 89 -3.57 3.36 0.84
N SER A 90 -4.21 2.35 1.42
CA SER A 90 -3.55 1.40 2.30
C SER A 90 -4.10 0.00 2.16
N PHE A 91 -3.25 -0.99 2.43
CA PHE A 91 -3.68 -2.36 2.62
C PHE A 91 -2.79 -3.05 3.65
N SER A 92 -3.31 -4.13 4.22
CA SER A 92 -2.56 -4.99 5.12
C SER A 92 -2.39 -6.39 4.53
N TRP A 93 -1.28 -7.02 4.90
CA TRP A 93 -0.85 -8.27 4.34
C TRP A 93 -0.45 -9.23 5.47
N PRO A 94 -1.37 -10.12 5.85
CA PRO A 94 -1.13 -11.12 6.88
C PRO A 94 0.07 -12.01 6.57
N VAL A 95 0.70 -12.53 7.62
CA VAL A 95 1.88 -13.39 7.51
C VAL A 95 1.58 -14.67 6.71
N GLU A 96 0.36 -15.20 6.83
CA GLU A 96 -0.12 -16.38 6.11
C GLU A 96 -0.08 -16.19 4.60
N ASN A 97 -0.41 -14.98 4.11
CA ASN A 97 -0.33 -14.66 2.69
C ASN A 97 1.13 -14.63 2.20
N SER A 98 2.06 -14.20 3.05
CA SER A 98 3.50 -14.26 2.74
C SER A 98 4.00 -15.69 2.67
N THR A 99 3.57 -16.55 3.60
CA THR A 99 3.90 -17.98 3.62
C THR A 99 3.35 -18.67 2.38
N LEU A 100 2.09 -18.44 2.04
CA LEU A 100 1.45 -18.95 0.83
C LEU A 100 2.19 -18.51 -0.44
N SER A 101 2.56 -17.23 -0.52
CA SER A 101 3.28 -16.69 -1.69
C SER A 101 4.63 -17.37 -1.90
N LEU A 102 5.37 -17.61 -0.81
CA LEU A 102 6.73 -18.16 -0.88
C LEU A 102 6.76 -19.67 -1.07
N TYR A 103 5.83 -20.38 -0.45
CA TYR A 103 5.95 -21.83 -0.27
C TYR A 103 4.71 -22.62 -0.73
N GLY A 104 3.67 -21.93 -1.20
CA GLY A 104 2.44 -22.55 -1.73
C GLY A 104 1.51 -23.13 -0.67
N ASP A 105 0.48 -23.85 -1.14
CA ASP A 105 -0.61 -24.38 -0.31
C ASP A 105 -0.12 -25.33 0.81
N GLU A 106 0.94 -26.09 0.56
CA GLU A 106 1.46 -27.08 1.50
C GLU A 106 2.06 -26.44 2.76
N ALA A 107 2.60 -25.22 2.62
CA ALA A 107 3.30 -24.54 3.68
C ALA A 107 2.41 -23.97 4.78
N LEU A 108 1.11 -23.80 4.52
CA LEU A 108 0.17 -23.46 5.58
C LEU A 108 0.11 -24.58 6.63
N CYS A 109 0.21 -25.84 6.21
CA CYS A 109 0.19 -26.97 7.14
C CYS A 109 1.51 -27.09 7.90
N ASP A 110 2.63 -26.73 7.28
CA ASP A 110 3.96 -26.74 7.92
C ASP A 110 4.08 -25.73 9.06
N LEU A 111 3.27 -24.66 9.05
CA LEU A 111 3.16 -23.75 10.20
C LEU A 111 2.56 -24.42 11.45
N TYR A 112 1.77 -25.49 11.29
CA TYR A 112 0.97 -26.09 12.37
C TYR A 112 1.30 -27.56 12.66
N HIS A 113 2.12 -28.21 11.83
CA HIS A 113 2.51 -29.61 11.99
C HIS A 113 4.02 -29.77 11.99
N SER A 114 4.52 -30.74 12.78
CA SER A 114 5.92 -31.14 12.68
C SER A 114 6.17 -31.87 11.36
N GLU A 115 7.38 -31.76 10.81
CA GLU A 115 7.82 -32.42 9.55
C GLU A 115 7.53 -33.93 9.51
N THR A 116 7.44 -34.58 10.69
CA THR A 116 7.19 -36.01 10.84
C THR A 116 5.72 -36.41 10.89
N THR A 117 4.80 -35.44 11.00
CA THR A 117 3.38 -35.69 11.11
C THR A 117 2.73 -35.61 9.74
N HIS A 118 2.19 -36.72 9.25
CA HIS A 118 1.48 -36.74 7.99
C HIS A 118 0.24 -35.83 8.08
N CYS A 119 0.21 -34.75 7.31
CA CYS A 119 -0.94 -33.86 7.25
C CYS A 119 -2.17 -34.64 6.76
N ARG A 120 -3.28 -34.52 7.50
CA ARG A 120 -4.56 -35.17 7.18
C ARG A 120 -5.57 -34.20 6.55
N HIS A 121 -5.20 -32.93 6.40
CA HIS A 121 -6.05 -31.96 5.74
C HIS A 121 -6.11 -32.28 4.25
N GLN A 122 -7.31 -32.15 3.70
CA GLN A 122 -7.46 -32.17 2.26
C GLN A 122 -6.84 -30.87 1.72
N PRO A 123 -5.97 -30.92 0.70
CA PRO A 123 -5.46 -29.70 0.07
C PRO A 123 -6.65 -28.95 -0.53
N LEU A 124 -7.06 -27.89 0.15
CA LEU A 124 -7.96 -26.88 -0.37
C LEU A 124 -7.07 -25.80 -0.95
N THR A 125 -7.31 -25.42 -2.19
CA THR A 125 -6.62 -24.29 -2.82
C THR A 125 -6.81 -23.05 -1.95
N ALA A 126 -5.71 -22.49 -1.44
CA ALA A 126 -5.80 -21.27 -0.66
C ALA A 126 -6.12 -20.10 -1.61
N ASN A 127 -6.99 -19.21 -1.16
CA ASN A 127 -7.25 -17.94 -1.84
C ASN A 127 -6.61 -16.83 -1.03
N ILE A 128 -5.65 -16.14 -1.64
CA ILE A 128 -5.08 -14.93 -1.07
C ILE A 128 -6.09 -13.80 -1.29
N VAL A 129 -6.54 -13.20 -0.20
CA VAL A 129 -7.40 -12.02 -0.20
C VAL A 129 -6.73 -10.94 0.65
N THR A 130 -6.77 -9.71 0.17
CA THR A 130 -6.38 -8.51 0.92
C THR A 130 -7.38 -7.40 0.61
N GLU A 131 -7.65 -6.56 1.59
CA GLU A 131 -8.57 -5.43 1.46
C GLU A 131 -7.78 -4.15 1.18
N LEU A 132 -8.16 -3.45 0.12
CA LEU A 132 -7.64 -2.14 -0.21
C LEU A 132 -8.56 -1.07 0.38
N GLU A 133 -8.01 -0.25 1.26
CA GLU A 133 -8.69 0.90 1.85
C GLU A 133 -8.25 2.18 1.15
N ILE A 134 -9.22 3.05 0.84
CA ILE A 134 -8.98 4.36 0.24
C ILE A 134 -9.72 5.41 1.07
N VAL A 135 -8.97 6.31 1.70
CA VAL A 135 -9.49 7.39 2.53
C VAL A 135 -9.23 8.72 1.84
N TYR A 136 -10.29 9.45 1.51
CA TYR A 136 -10.20 10.79 0.94
C TYR A 136 -10.13 11.85 2.04
N MET A 137 -9.09 12.67 1.98
CA MET A 137 -8.83 13.76 2.90
C MET A 137 -9.11 15.08 2.20
N PHE A 138 -9.87 15.96 2.87
CA PHE A 138 -10.25 17.27 2.35
C PHE A 138 -9.79 18.36 3.32
N SER A 139 -9.33 19.49 2.80
CA SER A 139 -9.00 20.64 3.65
C SER A 139 -10.27 21.24 4.27
N GLU A 140 -10.17 21.75 5.51
CA GLU A 140 -11.31 22.40 6.19
C GLU A 140 -11.90 23.54 5.35
N ARG A 141 -11.06 24.26 4.59
CA ARG A 141 -11.50 25.30 3.66
C ARG A 141 -12.44 24.75 2.60
N LEU A 142 -12.08 23.64 1.96
CA LEU A 142 -12.94 23.03 0.96
C LEU A 142 -14.25 22.55 1.57
N VAL A 143 -14.20 21.86 2.71
CA VAL A 143 -15.40 21.38 3.42
C VAL A 143 -16.32 22.56 3.76
N SER A 144 -15.77 23.69 4.21
CA SER A 144 -16.55 24.88 4.53
C SER A 144 -17.24 25.53 3.31
N HIS A 145 -16.67 25.36 2.11
CA HIS A 145 -17.30 25.82 0.86
C HIS A 145 -18.42 24.88 0.40
N LEU A 146 -18.23 23.57 0.57
CA LEU A 146 -19.27 22.57 0.29
C LEU A 146 -20.51 22.76 1.19
N ASP A 147 -20.30 23.15 2.45
CA ASP A 147 -21.38 23.49 3.40
C ASP A 147 -22.24 24.70 2.98
N SER A 148 -21.76 25.52 2.03
CA SER A 148 -22.48 26.69 1.52
C SER A 148 -23.29 26.43 0.24
N ASP A 149 -23.11 25.26 -0.40
CA ASP A 149 -23.90 24.85 -1.54
C ASP A 149 -25.19 24.14 -1.08
N GLU A 150 -26.34 24.66 -1.51
CA GLU A 150 -27.65 24.01 -1.30
C GLU A 150 -27.66 22.64 -2.00
N GLY A 151 -27.47 21.55 -1.25
CA GLY A 151 -27.64 20.20 -1.79
C GLY A 151 -26.90 19.06 -1.11
N ILE A 152 -26.03 19.32 -0.13
CA ILE A 152 -25.27 18.26 0.54
C ILE A 152 -25.94 17.87 1.87
N GLU A 153 -26.57 16.69 1.89
CA GLU A 153 -27.07 16.08 3.14
C GLU A 153 -25.90 15.56 3.99
N LYS A 154 -25.79 16.06 5.22
CA LYS A 154 -24.77 15.64 6.19
C LYS A 154 -25.16 14.29 6.80
N THR A 155 -24.42 13.23 6.49
CA THR A 155 -24.34 12.06 7.38
C THR A 155 -23.10 12.16 8.24
N ALA A 156 -23.24 12.77 9.41
CA ALA A 156 -22.25 12.65 10.48
C ALA A 156 -22.34 11.24 11.09
N ARG A 157 -21.20 10.58 11.30
CA ARG A 157 -21.08 9.40 12.16
C ARG A 157 -20.68 9.82 13.57
#